data_AF-A0A183BC45-F1
#
_entry.id   AF-A0A183BC45-F1
#
_cell.length_a   1.000
_cell.length_b   1.000
_cell.length_c   1.000
_cell.angle_alpha   90.00
_cell.angle_beta   90.00
_cell.angle_gamma   90.00
#
_symmetry.space_group_name_H-M   'P 1'
#
loop_
_entity.id
_entity.type
_entity.pdbx_description
1 polymer ?
#
loop_
_entity_poly.entity_id
_entity_poly.type
_entity_poly.pdbx_seq_one_letter_code
_entity_poly.pdbx_strand_id
1 'polypeptide(L)'
;MVSSWFRTLMEVTDAYAKRSYHFYFSHSPTVTHKCYPSCLTYTKPSSTAPVSENPFDYKGLNPLEIPFHAGWLRYLLVGHPRENERQMIVYRAPCGRQLRSMHEVQRFLDRTNSQLTTDLFCFDPSVVINSEFRAEKTLTNIADISYGKENIPVPCVNSVDNEVPGYIEYVAKRQPIDKVPLLQDDNFVVCCDCTDNCRDRNKCACQQLTAEASSLTNPSGMVDSQAGYRYRRLAQFTVGGIYECNAKCPCDRRCSNRVVQHGLWARLQLFKTSRK
;
A
#
# COMPACT_ATOMS: atom_id res chain seq x y z
N MET A 1 -42.57 -26.50 6.04
CA MET A 1 -41.50 -27.29 5.39
C MET A 1 -41.06 -26.48 4.17
N VAL A 2 -39.86 -25.91 4.01
CA VAL A 2 -38.55 -26.06 4.65
C VAL A 2 -37.90 -24.66 4.64
N SER A 3 -37.64 -24.05 5.80
CA SER A 3 -36.77 -22.88 5.91
C SER A 3 -35.35 -23.37 6.16
N SER A 4 -34.56 -23.45 5.09
CA SER A 4 -33.13 -23.77 5.19
C SER A 4 -32.38 -22.54 5.73
N TRP A 5 -31.98 -22.62 6.99
CA TRP A 5 -31.09 -21.68 7.64
C TRP A 5 -29.67 -21.84 7.07
N PHE A 6 -29.24 -20.95 6.18
CA PHE A 6 -27.82 -20.84 5.86
C PHE A 6 -27.09 -20.17 7.03
N ARG A 7 -26.53 -20.98 7.94
CA ARG A 7 -25.52 -20.51 8.91
C ARG A 7 -24.15 -20.60 8.25
N THR A 8 -23.65 -19.47 7.74
CA THR A 8 -22.24 -19.38 7.31
C THR A 8 -21.38 -19.24 8.56
N LEU A 9 -20.75 -20.33 9.01
CA LEU A 9 -19.63 -20.28 9.94
C LEU A 9 -18.43 -19.71 9.17
N MET A 10 -17.92 -18.57 9.62
CA MET A 10 -16.69 -17.98 9.11
C MET A 10 -15.65 -18.07 10.21
N GLU A 11 -14.57 -18.79 9.96
CA GLU A 11 -13.40 -18.77 10.82
C GLU A 11 -12.64 -17.47 10.55
N VAL A 12 -12.68 -16.55 11.52
CA VAL A 12 -12.01 -15.26 11.43
C VAL A 12 -10.74 -15.34 12.26
N THR A 13 -9.59 -15.40 11.60
CA THR A 13 -8.31 -15.16 12.23
C THR A 13 -8.06 -13.65 12.25
N ASP A 14 -8.12 -13.05 13.44
CA ASP A 14 -7.69 -11.67 13.62
C ASP A 14 -6.17 -11.63 13.44
N ALA A 15 -5.68 -10.85 12.47
CA ALA A 15 -4.24 -10.68 12.27
C ALA A 15 -3.57 -9.99 13.47
N TYR A 16 -4.31 -9.42 14.42
CA TYR A 16 -3.77 -8.77 15.63
C TYR A 16 -3.64 -9.71 16.84
N ALA A 17 -4.24 -10.90 16.81
CA ALA A 17 -4.13 -11.89 17.88
C ALA A 17 -4.27 -13.30 17.28
N LYS A 18 -3.31 -14.20 17.53
CA LYS A 18 -3.44 -15.65 17.25
C LYS A 18 -4.54 -16.31 18.10
N ARG A 19 -5.77 -15.81 18.03
CA ARG A 19 -6.98 -16.40 18.55
C ARG A 19 -7.91 -16.53 17.35
N SER A 20 -8.16 -17.75 16.91
CA SER A 20 -9.27 -18.04 16.01
C SER A 20 -10.54 -17.69 16.75
N TYR A 21 -11.20 -16.60 16.35
CA TYR A 21 -12.50 -16.25 16.88
C TYR A 21 -13.55 -16.77 15.92
N HIS A 22 -14.44 -17.64 16.41
CA HIS A 22 -15.70 -17.90 15.73
C HIS A 22 -16.59 -16.67 15.91
N PHE A 23 -16.46 -15.69 15.01
CA PHE A 23 -17.39 -14.57 14.96
C PHE A 23 -18.68 -15.05 14.31
N TYR A 24 -19.71 -15.22 15.12
CA TYR A 24 -21.08 -15.17 14.63
C TYR A 24 -21.33 -13.74 14.17
N PHE A 25 -21.27 -13.49 12.85
CA PHE A 25 -21.86 -12.27 12.31
C PHE A 25 -23.36 -12.33 12.61
N SER A 26 -23.79 -11.64 13.66
CA SER A 26 -25.19 -11.27 13.79
C SER A 26 -25.55 -10.54 12.50
N HIS A 27 -26.53 -11.04 11.78
CA HIS A 27 -27.07 -10.38 10.59
C HIS A 27 -27.71 -9.07 11.05
N SER A 28 -26.89 -8.03 11.21
CA SER A 28 -27.38 -6.67 11.30
C SER A 28 -27.98 -6.34 9.94
N PRO A 29 -29.20 -5.77 9.89
CA PRO A 29 -29.86 -5.47 8.62
C PRO A 29 -28.93 -4.61 7.76
N THR A 30 -28.77 -5.00 6.50
CA THR A 30 -27.96 -4.24 5.54
C THR A 30 -28.68 -2.93 5.23
N VAL A 31 -28.27 -1.85 5.88
CA VAL A 31 -28.79 -0.52 5.59
C VAL A 31 -28.09 0.03 4.35
N THR A 32 -28.86 0.65 3.44
CA THR A 32 -28.30 1.40 2.32
C THR A 32 -27.42 2.53 2.85
N HIS A 33 -26.11 2.42 2.63
CA HIS A 33 -25.14 3.39 3.12
C HIS A 33 -24.22 3.88 1.99
N LYS A 34 -24.27 5.18 1.74
CA LYS A 34 -23.34 5.87 0.84
C LYS A 34 -22.24 6.50 1.69
N CYS A 35 -20.99 6.14 1.39
CA CYS A 35 -19.85 6.63 2.17
C CYS A 35 -19.54 8.11 1.88
N TYR A 36 -19.23 8.84 2.95
CA TYR A 36 -18.88 10.27 2.98
C TYR A 36 -17.70 10.47 3.96
N PRO A 37 -17.06 11.66 4.03
CA PRO A 37 -15.97 11.90 4.96
C PRO A 37 -16.26 11.56 6.43
N SER A 38 -17.52 11.68 6.87
CA SER A 38 -17.97 11.25 8.20
C SER A 38 -17.76 9.76 8.49
N CYS A 39 -17.60 8.93 7.46
CA CYS A 39 -17.28 7.51 7.61
C CYS A 39 -15.89 7.24 8.17
N LEU A 40 -14.99 8.22 8.16
CA LEU A 40 -13.65 8.12 8.78
C LEU A 40 -13.71 8.40 10.29
N THR A 41 -14.73 9.13 10.73
CA THR A 41 -14.94 9.49 12.15
C THR A 41 -15.92 8.57 12.87
N TYR A 42 -16.76 7.86 12.12
CA TYR A 42 -17.79 6.99 12.66
C TYR A 42 -17.15 5.73 13.26
N THR A 43 -17.40 5.51 14.56
CA THR A 43 -16.77 4.53 15.47
C THR A 43 -15.36 4.89 15.97
N LYS A 44 -15.24 6.03 16.64
CA LYS A 44 -14.20 6.20 17.67
C LYS A 44 -14.80 5.81 19.03
N PRO A 45 -14.54 4.62 19.59
CA PRO A 45 -14.74 4.42 21.01
C PRO A 45 -13.92 5.48 21.75
N SER A 46 -14.50 6.14 22.74
CA SER A 46 -13.88 7.21 23.53
C SER A 46 -12.61 6.78 24.28
N SER A 47 -12.24 5.49 24.22
CA SER A 47 -11.15 4.84 24.96
C SER A 47 -9.97 4.38 24.10
N THR A 48 -9.99 4.56 22.78
CA THR A 48 -8.85 4.19 21.91
C THR A 48 -7.99 5.41 21.59
N ALA A 49 -6.66 5.23 21.59
CA ALA A 49 -5.65 6.23 21.20
C ALA A 49 -6.05 7.01 19.93
N PRO A 50 -5.58 8.26 19.75
CA PRO A 50 -5.96 9.07 18.59
C PRO A 50 -5.71 8.33 17.28
N VAL A 51 -6.80 8.09 16.55
CA VAL A 51 -6.83 7.54 15.20
C VAL A 51 -6.39 8.66 14.25
N SER A 52 -5.14 8.65 13.82
CA SER A 52 -4.67 9.54 12.76
C SER A 52 -5.01 8.97 11.41
N GLU A 53 -5.52 9.82 10.53
CA GLU A 53 -5.73 9.50 9.12
C GLU A 53 -4.45 9.73 8.29
N ASN A 54 -3.40 10.33 8.86
CA ASN A 54 -2.15 10.61 8.16
C ASN A 54 -1.17 9.42 8.25
N PRO A 55 -0.84 8.72 7.14
CA PRO A 55 0.09 7.60 7.17
C PRO A 55 1.49 7.95 7.70
N PHE A 56 1.90 9.22 7.56
CA PHE A 56 3.21 9.69 7.97
C PHE A 56 3.37 9.82 9.50
N ASP A 57 2.26 9.81 10.25
CA ASP A 57 2.30 9.77 11.71
C ASP A 57 2.72 8.38 12.23
N TYR A 58 2.74 7.39 11.34
CA TYR A 58 3.05 5.98 11.62
C TYR A 58 4.35 5.53 10.96
N LYS A 59 5.27 6.46 10.64
CA LYS A 59 6.61 6.11 10.15
C LYS A 59 7.31 5.14 11.11
N GLY A 60 8.05 4.19 10.53
CA GLY A 60 8.72 3.12 11.26
C GLY A 60 7.84 1.88 11.52
N LEU A 61 6.52 1.97 11.39
CA LEU A 61 5.63 0.82 11.50
C LEU A 61 5.52 0.07 10.16
N ASN A 62 4.96 -1.15 10.21
CA ASN A 62 4.59 -1.85 9.00
C ASN A 62 3.45 -1.10 8.29
N PRO A 63 3.58 -0.67 7.02
CA PRO A 63 2.52 0.10 6.36
C PRO A 63 1.20 -0.64 6.22
N LEU A 64 1.22 -1.98 6.21
CA LEU A 64 -0.02 -2.77 6.19
C LEU A 64 -0.74 -2.78 7.55
N GLU A 65 -0.11 -2.27 8.62
CA GLU A 65 -0.73 -2.04 9.94
C GLU A 65 -1.36 -0.65 10.05
N ILE A 66 -0.93 0.31 9.22
CA ILE A 66 -1.44 1.69 9.24
C ILE A 66 -2.97 1.76 9.13
N PRO A 67 -3.65 1.00 8.24
CA PRO A 67 -5.10 1.00 8.21
C PRO A 67 -5.73 0.63 9.56
N PHE A 68 -5.12 -0.28 10.34
CA PHE A 68 -5.65 -0.68 11.65
C PHE A 68 -5.58 0.46 12.66
N HIS A 69 -4.48 1.22 12.65
CA HIS A 69 -4.37 2.45 13.45
C HIS A 69 -5.36 3.53 13.02
N ALA A 70 -5.79 3.49 11.74
CA ALA A 70 -6.84 4.33 11.18
C ALA A 70 -8.27 3.74 11.34
N GLY A 71 -8.45 2.72 12.18
CA GLY A 71 -9.77 2.15 12.51
C GLY A 71 -10.34 1.16 11.49
N TRP A 72 -9.52 0.68 10.55
CA TRP A 72 -9.89 -0.42 9.65
C TRP A 72 -9.70 -1.77 10.32
N LEU A 73 -10.39 -2.79 9.82
CA LEU A 73 -10.17 -4.19 10.16
C LEU A 73 -9.92 -5.00 8.89
N ARG A 74 -9.17 -6.10 9.01
CA ARG A 74 -8.89 -7.04 7.90
C ARG A 74 -9.22 -8.45 8.34
N TYR A 75 -9.96 -9.16 7.51
CA TYR A 75 -10.41 -10.52 7.77
C TYR A 75 -9.98 -11.46 6.65
N LEU A 76 -9.51 -12.66 7.02
CA LEU A 76 -9.41 -13.80 6.12
C LEU A 76 -10.70 -14.60 6.19
N LEU A 77 -11.35 -14.81 5.06
CA LEU A 77 -12.51 -15.69 4.95
C LEU A 77 -12.09 -16.96 4.24
N VAL A 78 -12.43 -18.11 4.82
CA VAL A 78 -12.13 -19.45 4.30
C VAL A 78 -13.46 -20.14 3.96
N GLY A 79 -13.62 -20.56 2.70
CA GLY A 79 -14.80 -21.29 2.24
C GLY A 79 -14.81 -22.75 2.74
N HIS A 80 -16.01 -23.27 3.04
CA HIS A 80 -16.25 -24.68 3.37
C HIS A 80 -17.11 -25.36 2.31
N PRO A 81 -16.92 -26.66 1.99
CA PRO A 81 -15.99 -27.62 2.60
C PRO A 81 -14.51 -27.41 2.21
N ARG A 82 -13.58 -27.91 3.05
CA ARG A 82 -12.12 -27.66 2.96
C ARG A 82 -11.46 -28.12 1.65
N GLU A 83 -12.09 -29.05 0.94
CA GLU A 83 -11.52 -29.66 -0.26
C GLU A 83 -11.38 -28.68 -1.44
N ASN A 84 -12.07 -27.52 -1.40
CA ASN A 84 -12.00 -26.46 -2.41
C ASN A 84 -11.65 -25.09 -1.80
N GLU A 85 -10.82 -25.07 -0.74
CA GLU A 85 -10.44 -23.90 0.09
C GLU A 85 -10.22 -22.59 -0.69
N ARG A 86 -11.31 -21.88 -0.95
CA ARG A 86 -11.25 -20.51 -1.46
C ARG A 86 -11.02 -19.59 -0.28
N GLN A 87 -9.84 -18.98 -0.26
CA GLN A 87 -9.49 -17.95 0.68
C GLN A 87 -9.74 -16.57 0.06
N MET A 88 -10.30 -15.64 0.83
CA MET A 88 -10.40 -14.24 0.41
C MET A 88 -10.15 -13.29 1.57
N ILE A 89 -9.53 -12.16 1.27
CA ILE A 89 -9.37 -11.07 2.22
C ILE A 89 -10.55 -10.10 2.09
N VAL A 90 -11.08 -9.65 3.23
CA VAL A 90 -12.08 -8.58 3.31
C VAL A 90 -11.63 -7.53 4.29
N TYR A 91 -11.59 -6.28 3.86
CA TYR A 91 -11.40 -5.15 4.76
C TYR A 91 -12.74 -4.62 5.23
N ARG A 92 -12.82 -4.18 6.48
CA ARG A 92 -13.95 -3.42 7.02
C ARG A 92 -13.47 -2.01 7.34
N ALA A 93 -14.06 -1.03 6.67
CA ALA A 93 -13.78 0.38 6.92
C ALA A 93 -14.35 0.82 8.28
N PRO A 94 -13.93 1.99 8.83
CA PRO A 94 -14.38 2.46 10.15
C PRO A 94 -15.91 2.53 10.27
N CYS A 95 -16.60 3.01 9.23
CA CYS A 95 -18.07 3.01 9.17
C CYS A 95 -18.75 1.63 9.08
N GLY A 96 -17.98 0.54 9.12
CA GLY A 96 -18.45 -0.85 9.07
C GLY A 96 -18.63 -1.42 7.66
N ARG A 97 -18.36 -0.65 6.60
CA ARG A 97 -18.48 -1.13 5.21
C ARG A 97 -17.44 -2.21 4.91
N GLN A 98 -17.88 -3.36 4.42
CA GLN A 98 -17.01 -4.43 3.92
C GLN A 98 -16.57 -4.15 2.48
N LEU A 99 -15.26 -4.30 2.21
CA LEU A 99 -14.61 -4.09 0.93
C LEU A 99 -13.79 -5.34 0.56
N ARG A 100 -14.04 -5.89 -0.64
CA ARG A 100 -13.51 -7.19 -1.08
C ARG A 100 -12.45 -7.11 -2.19
N SER A 101 -12.12 -5.90 -2.62
CA SER A 101 -11.11 -5.68 -3.66
C SER A 101 -10.42 -4.33 -3.53
N MET A 102 -9.27 -4.18 -4.18
CA MET A 102 -8.59 -2.89 -4.27
C MET A 102 -9.44 -1.80 -4.94
N HIS A 103 -10.29 -2.17 -5.90
CA HIS A 103 -11.22 -1.24 -6.53
C HIS A 103 -12.22 -0.66 -5.53
N GLU A 104 -12.75 -1.50 -4.64
CA GLU A 104 -13.67 -1.07 -3.60
C GLU A 104 -12.99 -0.20 -2.55
N VAL A 105 -11.74 -0.52 -2.19
CA VAL A 105 -10.90 0.31 -1.32
C VAL A 105 -10.66 1.68 -1.95
N GLN A 106 -10.18 1.75 -3.20
CA GLN A 106 -9.94 3.01 -3.89
C GLN A 106 -11.20 3.87 -3.93
N ARG A 107 -12.33 3.30 -4.33
CA ARG A 107 -13.62 3.99 -4.36
C ARG A 107 -14.04 4.50 -2.98
N PHE A 108 -13.75 3.77 -1.91
CA PHE A 108 -14.01 4.22 -0.56
C PHE A 108 -13.14 5.43 -0.21
N LEU A 109 -11.81 5.30 -0.34
CA LEU A 109 -10.84 6.35 -0.04
C LEU A 109 -11.17 7.64 -0.79
N ASP A 110 -11.55 7.52 -2.06
CA ASP A 110 -11.90 8.65 -2.91
C ASP A 110 -13.16 9.39 -2.45
N ARG A 111 -14.21 8.64 -2.10
CA ARG A 111 -15.50 9.20 -1.66
C ARG A 111 -15.44 9.82 -0.27
N THR A 112 -14.60 9.28 0.60
CA THR A 112 -14.43 9.78 1.97
C THR A 112 -13.36 10.85 2.07
N ASN A 113 -12.65 11.15 0.97
CA ASN A 113 -11.49 12.05 0.98
C ASN A 113 -10.44 11.61 2.01
N SER A 114 -10.25 10.30 2.20
CA SER A 114 -9.29 9.73 3.15
C SER A 114 -7.87 10.15 2.82
N GLN A 115 -7.04 10.15 3.86
CA GLN A 115 -5.61 10.45 3.77
C GLN A 115 -4.75 9.19 3.57
N LEU A 116 -5.35 8.00 3.68
CA LEU A 116 -4.74 6.73 3.32
C LEU A 116 -4.74 6.51 1.80
N THR A 117 -3.82 5.67 1.33
CA THR A 117 -3.66 5.30 -0.08
C THR A 117 -3.72 3.79 -0.29
N THR A 118 -3.99 3.34 -1.51
CA THR A 118 -4.25 1.92 -1.83
C THR A 118 -3.06 1.00 -1.58
N ASP A 119 -1.83 1.51 -1.62
CA ASP A 119 -0.59 0.80 -1.29
C ASP A 119 -0.49 0.35 0.17
N LEU A 120 -1.30 0.90 1.08
CA LEU A 120 -1.40 0.48 2.48
C LEU A 120 -2.31 -0.74 2.69
N PHE A 121 -2.95 -1.24 1.63
CA PHE A 121 -3.85 -2.38 1.68
C PHE A 121 -3.24 -3.58 0.94
N CYS A 122 -3.62 -4.79 1.35
CA CYS A 122 -3.21 -6.04 0.72
C CYS A 122 -4.31 -7.10 0.80
N PHE A 123 -4.71 -7.63 -0.37
CA PHE A 123 -5.74 -8.66 -0.53
C PHE A 123 -5.18 -10.07 -0.75
N ASP A 124 -3.85 -10.24 -0.69
CA ASP A 124 -3.22 -11.56 -0.76
C ASP A 124 -3.42 -12.33 0.57
N PRO A 125 -4.08 -13.50 0.56
CA PRO A 125 -4.34 -14.27 1.77
C PRO A 125 -3.08 -14.89 2.39
N SER A 126 -2.00 -15.04 1.62
CA SER A 126 -0.71 -15.54 2.14
C SER A 126 0.03 -14.51 2.99
N VAL A 127 -0.35 -13.23 2.90
CA VAL A 127 0.27 -12.15 3.66
C VAL A 127 -0.29 -12.08 5.07
N VAL A 128 0.56 -12.47 6.04
CA VAL A 128 0.33 -12.32 7.47
C VAL A 128 1.03 -11.05 7.95
N ILE A 129 0.25 -10.00 8.20
CA ILE A 129 0.77 -8.63 8.40
C ILE A 129 1.69 -8.52 9.63
N ASN A 130 1.35 -9.21 10.72
CA ASN A 130 2.11 -9.17 11.98
C ASN A 130 3.22 -10.23 12.05
N SER A 131 3.49 -10.97 10.97
CA SER A 131 4.53 -11.97 10.94
C SER A 131 5.80 -11.39 10.35
N GLU A 132 6.83 -11.31 11.19
CA GLU A 132 8.18 -10.94 10.76
C GLU A 132 9.02 -12.19 10.63
N PHE A 133 9.80 -12.27 9.55
CA PHE A 133 10.89 -13.23 9.49
C PHE A 133 11.95 -12.85 10.53
N ARG A 134 12.36 -13.83 11.33
CA ARG A 134 13.47 -13.71 12.28
C ARG A 134 14.39 -14.90 12.08
N ALA A 135 15.65 -14.62 11.77
CA ALA A 135 16.65 -15.67 11.67
C ALA A 135 16.85 -16.33 13.06
N GLU A 136 16.97 -17.66 13.08
CA GLU A 136 17.17 -18.43 14.33
C GLU A 136 18.44 -18.01 15.06
N LYS A 137 19.49 -17.69 14.30
CA LYS A 137 20.78 -17.21 14.79
C LYS A 137 21.07 -15.85 14.18
N THR A 138 21.45 -14.88 14.99
CA THR A 138 21.88 -13.55 14.55
C THR A 138 23.21 -13.22 15.22
N LEU A 139 24.27 -13.12 14.42
CA LEU A 139 25.64 -12.80 14.86
C LEU A 139 25.89 -11.29 14.85
N THR A 140 25.38 -10.60 13.83
CA THR A 140 25.37 -9.13 13.75
C THR A 140 23.95 -8.63 13.52
N ASN A 141 23.56 -7.56 14.21
CA ASN A 141 22.26 -6.91 14.05
C ASN A 141 22.42 -5.38 14.12
N ILE A 142 22.14 -4.71 13.01
CA ILE A 142 22.01 -3.25 12.93
C ILE A 142 20.53 -2.97 12.73
N ALA A 143 19.93 -2.23 13.66
CA ALA A 143 18.49 -1.98 13.67
C ALA A 143 18.00 -1.24 12.42
N ASP A 144 18.79 -0.29 11.92
CA ASP A 144 18.48 0.46 10.71
C ASP A 144 19.74 1.04 10.06
N ILE A 145 20.10 0.54 8.87
CA ILE A 145 21.24 1.07 8.09
C ILE A 145 20.93 2.41 7.43
N SER A 146 19.66 2.80 7.35
CA SER A 146 19.26 4.09 6.78
C SER A 146 19.38 5.25 7.76
N TYR A 147 19.57 4.97 9.06
CA TYR A 147 19.61 5.96 10.14
C TYR A 147 18.38 6.88 10.16
N GLY A 148 17.19 6.31 9.94
CA GLY A 148 15.92 7.05 9.90
C GLY A 148 15.70 7.92 8.65
N LYS A 149 16.56 7.79 7.63
CA LYS A 149 16.41 8.53 6.36
C LYS A 149 15.28 7.99 5.48
N GLU A 150 14.90 6.73 5.64
CA GLU A 150 13.73 6.11 4.98
C GLU A 150 12.47 6.18 5.85
N ASN A 151 11.28 5.94 5.27
CA ASN A 151 10.04 5.96 6.06
C ASN A 151 9.87 4.74 6.98
N ILE A 152 10.61 3.67 6.72
CA ILE A 152 10.61 2.41 7.47
C ILE A 152 12.08 2.02 7.68
N PRO A 153 12.45 1.49 8.87
CA PRO A 153 13.81 1.01 9.10
C PRO A 153 14.21 -0.10 8.12
N VAL A 154 15.47 -0.08 7.71
CA VAL A 154 16.08 -1.14 6.91
C VAL A 154 17.08 -1.88 7.81
N PRO A 155 16.65 -2.93 8.54
CA PRO A 155 17.53 -3.71 9.39
C PRO A 155 18.59 -4.44 8.57
N CYS A 156 19.78 -4.59 9.14
CA CYS A 156 20.85 -5.43 8.60
C CYS A 156 21.19 -6.56 9.57
N VAL A 157 21.12 -7.80 9.10
CA VAL A 157 21.38 -9.00 9.89
C VAL A 157 22.47 -9.86 9.25
N ASN A 158 23.35 -10.43 10.06
CA ASN A 158 24.29 -11.47 9.62
C ASN A 158 24.10 -12.72 10.48
N SER A 159 23.82 -13.85 9.84
CA SER A 159 23.64 -15.16 10.49
C SER A 159 24.70 -16.18 10.08
N VAL A 160 25.63 -15.79 9.17
CA VAL A 160 26.60 -16.68 8.53
C VAL A 160 27.92 -16.67 9.30
N ASP A 161 28.45 -15.49 9.59
CA ASP A 161 29.73 -15.30 10.29
C ASP A 161 29.73 -14.01 11.13
N ASN A 162 30.89 -13.67 11.71
CA ASN A 162 31.07 -12.51 12.56
C ASN A 162 31.49 -11.25 11.77
N GLU A 163 31.36 -11.23 10.44
CA GLU A 163 31.66 -10.03 9.66
C GLU A 163 30.60 -8.95 9.94
N VAL A 164 31.08 -7.74 10.20
CA VAL A 164 30.25 -6.55 10.38
C VAL A 164 30.36 -5.70 9.12
N PRO A 165 29.24 -5.20 8.55
CA PRO A 165 29.30 -4.28 7.43
C PRO A 165 30.17 -3.08 7.76
N GLY A 166 31.03 -2.67 6.83
CA GLY A 166 31.76 -1.41 6.96
C GLY A 166 30.81 -0.22 7.10
N TYR A 167 31.32 0.91 7.59
CA TYR A 167 30.54 2.15 7.63
C TYR A 167 30.13 2.56 6.21
N ILE A 168 28.83 2.84 6.04
CA ILE A 168 28.27 3.36 4.79
C ILE A 168 27.51 4.63 5.13
N GLU A 169 27.85 5.74 4.46
CA GLU A 169 27.01 6.92 4.48
C GLU A 169 25.76 6.67 3.62
N TYR A 170 24.64 6.38 4.27
CA TYR A 170 23.39 6.12 3.58
C TYR A 170 22.79 7.40 2.99
N VAL A 171 22.40 7.40 1.72
CA VAL A 171 21.75 8.53 1.07
C VAL A 171 20.45 8.06 0.39
N ALA A 172 19.30 8.51 0.91
CA ALA A 172 17.97 8.12 0.41
C ALA A 172 17.58 8.80 -0.92
N LYS A 173 18.22 9.93 -1.25
CA LYS A 173 17.93 10.72 -2.45
C LYS A 173 19.16 10.77 -3.34
N ARG A 174 18.95 10.68 -4.66
CA ARG A 174 20.04 10.85 -5.62
C ARG A 174 20.65 12.24 -5.44
N GLN A 175 21.97 12.28 -5.29
CA GLN A 175 22.74 13.52 -5.26
C GLN A 175 23.63 13.53 -6.51
N PRO A 176 23.65 14.64 -7.27
CA PRO A 176 24.64 14.80 -8.33
C PRO A 176 26.04 14.82 -7.70
N ILE A 177 26.98 14.14 -8.34
CA ILE A 177 28.41 14.21 -7.99
C ILE A 177 29.08 15.13 -9.01
N ASP A 178 30.03 15.94 -8.55
CA ASP A 178 30.77 16.92 -9.35
C ASP A 178 29.87 17.99 -10.02
N LYS A 179 30.21 18.39 -11.25
CA LYS A 179 29.56 19.47 -12.01
C LYS A 179 28.59 18.92 -13.06
N VAL A 180 27.91 17.81 -12.78
CA VAL A 180 26.89 17.28 -13.70
C VAL A 180 25.73 18.29 -13.79
N PRO A 181 25.47 18.89 -14.97
CA PRO A 181 24.39 19.85 -15.11
C PRO A 181 23.05 19.12 -14.96
N LEU A 182 22.31 19.46 -13.91
CA LEU A 182 20.92 19.06 -13.80
C LEU A 182 20.07 20.04 -14.62
N LEU A 183 19.38 19.53 -15.64
CA LEU A 183 18.39 20.31 -16.37
C LEU A 183 17.22 20.62 -15.44
N GLN A 184 17.23 21.81 -14.86
CA GLN A 184 16.18 22.36 -14.01
C GLN A 184 15.30 23.36 -14.77
N ASP A 185 15.22 23.22 -16.11
CA ASP A 185 14.37 24.09 -16.90
C ASP A 185 12.91 23.69 -16.72
N ASP A 186 12.23 24.57 -16.01
CA ASP A 186 10.84 24.54 -15.64
C ASP A 186 9.86 24.40 -16.82
N ASN A 187 10.28 24.76 -18.04
CA ASN A 187 9.51 24.63 -19.27
C ASN A 187 9.46 23.19 -19.80
N PHE A 188 10.38 22.32 -19.37
CA PHE A 188 10.40 20.91 -19.78
C PHE A 188 9.58 20.01 -18.86
N VAL A 189 8.98 20.56 -17.80
CA VAL A 189 8.19 19.80 -16.82
C VAL A 189 6.72 19.83 -17.21
N VAL A 190 6.24 18.77 -17.84
CA VAL A 190 4.80 18.60 -18.10
C VAL A 190 4.05 18.40 -16.78
N CYS A 191 2.93 19.11 -16.65
CA CYS A 191 2.12 19.13 -15.43
C CYS A 191 0.66 18.92 -15.80
N CYS A 192 -0.07 18.15 -14.99
CA CYS A 192 -1.52 18.09 -15.10
C CYS A 192 -2.17 19.24 -14.32
N ASP A 193 -3.43 19.50 -14.62
CA ASP A 193 -4.33 20.43 -13.92
C ASP A 193 -5.40 19.69 -13.09
N CYS A 194 -5.23 18.37 -12.89
CA CYS A 194 -6.23 17.53 -12.25
C CYS A 194 -6.51 17.94 -10.79
N THR A 195 -7.79 18.15 -10.47
CA THR A 195 -8.28 18.44 -9.12
C THR A 195 -8.84 17.21 -8.40
N ASP A 196 -8.89 16.07 -9.09
CA ASP A 196 -9.44 14.81 -8.61
C ASP A 196 -8.35 13.82 -8.17
N ASN A 197 -7.13 14.28 -7.91
CA ASN A 197 -5.96 13.43 -7.62
C ASN A 197 -5.65 12.42 -8.74
N CYS A 198 -5.88 12.84 -9.98
CA CYS A 198 -5.55 12.12 -11.21
C CYS A 198 -6.23 10.75 -11.28
N ARG A 199 -7.48 10.67 -10.79
CA ARG A 199 -8.31 9.45 -10.88
C ARG A 199 -8.67 9.15 -12.32
N ASP A 200 -9.03 10.19 -13.08
CA ASP A 200 -9.27 10.06 -14.51
C ASP A 200 -7.94 10.11 -15.28
N ARG A 201 -7.44 8.92 -15.62
CA ARG A 201 -6.19 8.75 -16.36
C ARG A 201 -6.23 9.40 -17.74
N ASN A 202 -7.40 9.45 -18.35
CA ASN A 202 -7.59 10.01 -19.69
C ASN A 202 -7.50 11.54 -19.70
N LYS A 203 -7.63 12.19 -18.53
CA LYS A 203 -7.50 13.64 -18.38
C LYS A 203 -6.15 14.08 -17.82
N CYS A 204 -5.44 13.19 -17.13
CA CYS A 204 -4.18 13.52 -16.51
C CYS A 204 -3.03 13.54 -17.54
N ALA A 205 -2.56 14.74 -17.90
CA ALA A 205 -1.43 14.93 -18.81
C ALA A 205 -0.21 14.07 -18.46
N CYS A 206 0.15 13.96 -17.17
CA CYS A 206 1.28 13.14 -16.72
C CYS A 206 1.07 11.63 -17.00
N GLN A 207 -0.15 11.13 -16.80
CA GLN A 207 -0.47 9.73 -17.12
C GLN A 207 -0.58 9.49 -18.62
N GLN A 208 -1.07 10.46 -19.39
CA GLN A 208 -1.09 10.40 -20.85
C GLN A 208 0.31 10.30 -21.42
N LEU A 209 1.30 11.05 -20.92
CA LEU A 209 2.70 10.90 -21.34
C LEU A 209 3.24 9.48 -21.11
N THR A 210 2.86 8.84 -20.00
CA THR A 210 3.25 7.45 -19.73
C THR A 210 2.60 6.49 -20.73
N ALA A 211 1.32 6.70 -21.06
CA ALA A 211 0.62 5.91 -22.07
C ALA A 211 1.22 6.12 -23.47
N GLU A 212 1.44 7.37 -23.88
CA GLU A 212 2.05 7.73 -25.17
C GLU A 212 3.45 7.12 -25.33
N ALA A 213 4.28 7.18 -24.29
CA ALA A 213 5.62 6.59 -24.29
C ALA A 213 5.60 5.06 -24.48
N SER A 214 4.51 4.37 -24.13
CA SER A 214 4.38 2.94 -24.34
C SER A 214 4.38 2.58 -25.84
N SER A 215 3.94 3.48 -26.73
CA SER A 215 3.93 3.25 -28.17
C SER A 215 5.34 3.09 -28.76
N LEU A 216 6.35 3.72 -28.16
CA LEU A 216 7.75 3.71 -28.63
C LEU A 216 8.39 2.32 -28.56
N THR A 217 7.77 1.41 -27.83
CA THR A 217 8.37 0.14 -27.40
C THR A 217 7.45 -1.04 -27.67
N ASN A 218 6.20 -0.76 -28.01
CA ASN A 218 5.28 -1.72 -28.55
C ASN A 218 5.65 -2.00 -30.02
N PRO A 219 5.91 -3.26 -30.43
CA PRO A 219 6.23 -3.60 -31.82
C PRO A 219 5.17 -3.16 -32.84
N SER A 220 3.90 -3.04 -32.42
CA SER A 220 2.82 -2.54 -33.28
C SER A 220 2.71 -1.01 -33.33
N GLY A 221 3.52 -0.29 -32.54
CA GLY A 221 3.41 1.16 -32.34
C GLY A 221 2.14 1.60 -31.60
N MET A 222 1.37 0.67 -31.03
CA MET A 222 0.12 1.00 -30.37
C MET A 222 0.33 1.50 -28.93
N VAL A 223 -0.40 2.56 -28.58
CA VAL A 223 -0.49 3.10 -27.21
C VAL A 223 -1.24 2.12 -26.31
N ASP A 224 -0.68 1.84 -25.14
CA ASP A 224 -1.34 1.14 -24.05
C ASP A 224 -1.91 2.15 -23.06
N SER A 225 -3.21 2.38 -23.14
CA SER A 225 -3.95 3.26 -22.21
C SER A 225 -3.85 2.84 -20.73
N GLN A 226 -3.48 1.58 -20.46
CA GLN A 226 -3.33 1.04 -19.12
C GLN A 226 -1.88 1.12 -18.59
N ALA A 227 -0.93 1.61 -19.39
CA ALA A 227 0.48 1.69 -19.00
C ALA A 227 0.72 2.60 -17.79
N GLY A 228 1.58 2.17 -16.86
CA GLY A 228 1.87 2.89 -15.61
C GLY A 228 1.11 2.35 -14.41
N TYR A 229 0.94 3.18 -13.36
CA TYR A 229 0.44 2.70 -12.09
C TYR A 229 -1.06 2.38 -12.08
N ARG A 230 -1.44 1.25 -11.50
CA ARG A 230 -2.81 0.92 -11.12
C ARG A 230 -2.88 0.62 -9.63
N TYR A 231 -3.77 1.30 -8.90
CA TYR A 231 -3.83 1.25 -7.44
C TYR A 231 -2.46 1.54 -6.78
N ARG A 232 -1.70 2.48 -7.36
CA ARG A 232 -0.33 2.84 -6.95
C ARG A 232 0.69 1.68 -7.01
N ARG A 233 0.43 0.69 -7.87
CA ARG A 233 1.33 -0.43 -8.16
C ARG A 233 1.57 -0.53 -9.65
N LEU A 234 2.80 -0.83 -10.03
CA LEU A 234 3.14 -1.12 -11.42
C LEU A 234 3.08 -2.63 -11.62
N ALA A 235 2.06 -3.11 -12.34
CA ALA A 235 1.85 -4.55 -12.53
C ALA A 235 2.75 -5.13 -13.63
N GLN A 236 3.06 -4.33 -14.65
CA GLN A 236 3.88 -4.72 -15.78
C GLN A 236 4.97 -3.67 -16.00
N PHE A 237 6.14 -4.13 -16.40
CA PHE A 237 7.23 -3.24 -16.77
C PHE A 237 6.79 -2.29 -17.89
N THR A 238 6.98 -0.99 -17.69
CA THR A 238 6.69 0.03 -18.71
C THR A 238 8.00 0.46 -19.36
N VAL A 239 8.14 0.14 -20.64
CA VAL A 239 9.28 0.57 -21.44
C VAL A 239 9.03 2.03 -21.88
N GLY A 240 10.05 2.89 -21.87
CA GLY A 240 9.90 4.34 -22.13
C GLY A 240 9.74 5.20 -20.88
N GLY A 241 9.58 4.58 -19.70
CA GLY A 241 9.56 5.26 -18.40
C GLY A 241 8.15 5.58 -17.90
N ILE A 242 8.08 6.13 -16.68
CA ILE A 242 6.84 6.58 -16.05
C ILE A 242 6.99 8.06 -15.69
N TYR A 243 6.01 8.85 -16.10
CA TYR A 243 5.94 10.28 -15.83
C TYR A 243 5.01 10.52 -14.62
N GLU A 244 5.59 10.60 -13.42
CA GLU A 244 4.83 10.94 -12.21
C GLU A 244 4.37 12.40 -12.20
N CYS A 245 3.30 12.68 -11.45
CA CYS A 245 2.93 14.06 -11.14
C CYS A 245 4.01 14.70 -10.26
N ASN A 246 4.29 15.97 -10.49
CA ASN A 246 5.42 16.69 -9.87
C ASN A 246 4.93 17.88 -9.03
N ALA A 247 5.85 18.66 -8.48
CA ALA A 247 5.54 19.76 -7.55
C ALA A 247 4.64 20.87 -8.14
N LYS A 248 4.58 21.00 -9.48
CA LYS A 248 3.72 21.99 -10.16
C LYS A 248 2.31 21.47 -10.44
N CYS A 249 2.06 20.17 -10.31
CA CYS A 249 0.72 19.60 -10.44
C CYS A 249 -0.11 19.93 -9.17
N PRO A 250 -1.39 20.33 -9.29
CA PRO A 250 -2.24 20.67 -8.15
C PRO A 250 -2.71 19.44 -7.35
N CYS A 251 -2.57 18.23 -7.90
CA CYS A 251 -2.90 16.99 -7.21
C CYS A 251 -1.98 16.76 -5.99
N ASP A 252 -2.57 16.28 -4.90
CA ASP A 252 -1.86 16.10 -3.64
C ASP A 252 -1.14 14.73 -3.56
N ARG A 253 -0.54 14.42 -2.40
CA ARG A 253 0.22 13.19 -2.14
C ARG A 253 -0.58 11.89 -2.35
N ARG A 254 -1.90 11.95 -2.35
CA ARG A 254 -2.80 10.80 -2.55
C ARG A 254 -3.00 10.47 -4.02
N CYS A 255 -2.53 11.34 -4.91
CA CYS A 255 -2.55 11.14 -6.35
C CYS A 255 -2.07 9.73 -6.72
N SER A 256 -2.85 9.04 -7.56
CA SER A 256 -2.51 7.67 -7.98
C SER A 256 -1.22 7.61 -8.81
N ASN A 257 -0.77 8.76 -9.33
CA ASN A 257 0.44 8.94 -10.12
C ASN A 257 1.57 9.65 -9.35
N ARG A 258 1.59 9.54 -8.02
CA ARG A 258 2.73 9.91 -7.15
C ARG A 258 3.09 8.70 -6.29
N VAL A 259 4.02 7.84 -6.71
CA VAL A 259 4.32 6.57 -6.03
C VAL A 259 5.76 6.55 -5.57
N VAL A 260 6.71 6.55 -6.51
CA VAL A 260 8.15 6.44 -6.24
C VAL A 260 8.66 7.65 -5.47
N GLN A 261 8.14 8.84 -5.75
CA GLN A 261 8.55 10.08 -5.07
C GLN A 261 8.27 10.09 -3.55
N HIS A 262 7.48 9.16 -3.02
CA HIS A 262 7.18 9.05 -1.59
C HIS A 262 8.16 8.19 -0.80
N GLY A 263 9.22 7.69 -1.43
CA GLY A 263 10.30 6.94 -0.77
C GLY A 263 9.93 5.50 -0.45
N LEU A 264 10.77 4.83 0.33
CA LEU A 264 10.60 3.42 0.65
C LEU A 264 9.47 3.22 1.68
N TRP A 265 8.48 2.41 1.30
CA TRP A 265 7.44 1.88 2.20
C TRP A 265 7.37 0.34 2.18
N ALA A 266 8.27 -0.33 1.47
CA ALA A 266 8.38 -1.78 1.58
C ALA A 266 9.26 -2.16 2.76
N ARG A 267 8.87 -3.19 3.52
CA ARG A 267 9.73 -3.76 4.56
C ARG A 267 10.83 -4.57 3.91
N LEU A 268 12.05 -4.06 3.98
CA LEU A 268 13.25 -4.71 3.46
C LEU A 268 14.17 -5.09 4.61
N GLN A 269 15.03 -6.08 4.38
CA GLN A 269 16.09 -6.46 5.29
C GLN A 269 17.34 -6.71 4.46
N LEU A 270 18.45 -6.08 4.85
CA LEU A 270 19.76 -6.46 4.35
C LEU A 270 20.22 -7.70 5.13
N PHE A 271 20.62 -8.75 4.43
CA PHE A 271 21.13 -9.95 5.09
C PHE A 271 22.30 -10.55 4.32
N LYS A 272 23.26 -11.12 5.06
CA LYS A 272 24.38 -11.84 4.45
C LYS A 272 23.91 -13.20 3.93
N THR A 273 24.25 -13.50 2.67
CA THR A 273 23.96 -14.81 2.09
C THR A 273 25.20 -15.71 2.18
N SER A 274 25.03 -17.01 1.95
CA SER A 274 26.16 -17.96 1.99
C SER A 274 27.12 -17.84 0.80
N ARG A 275 26.71 -17.17 -0.28
CA ARG A 275 27.45 -17.13 -1.55
C ARG A 275 27.63 -15.73 -2.15
N LYS A 276 27.02 -14.71 -1.54
CA LYS A 276 27.04 -13.30 -1.94
C LYS A 276 26.96 -12.40 -0.72
#